data_AF-A0A1W9N818-F1
#
_entry.id   AF-A0A1W9N818-F1
#
_cell.length_a   1.000
_cell.length_b   1.000
_cell.length_c   1.000
_cell.angle_alpha   90.00
_cell.angle_beta   90.00
_cell.angle_gamma   90.00
#
_symmetry.space_group_name_H-M   'P 1'
#
loop_
_entity.id
_entity.type
_entity.pdbx_description
1 polymer ?
#
loop_
_entity_poly.entity_id
_entity_poly.type
_entity_poly.pdbx_seq_one_letter_code
_entity_poly.pdbx_strand_id
1 'polypeptide(L)'
;MRKKVLLGAAIVLAVLLVGFGFSSGMFFDETLTVRFNSYQELGNSDYMSLGWFPSDFPQNTVEIIETHDIDSNNVWIESFYKGSPGFGERKMEKLNKSELPRQFARHFKIRGKHIQYFGISEYEYLAIDERLRKLYYHRDGVLKSNLEMN
;
A
#
# COMPACT_ATOMS: atom_id res chain seq x y z
N MET A 1 -35.01 47.99 11.49
CA MET A 1 -35.21 46.75 10.69
C MET A 1 -33.96 46.23 9.99
N ARG A 2 -33.13 47.05 9.35
CA ARG A 2 -31.97 46.60 8.54
C ARG A 2 -30.91 45.75 9.29
N LYS A 3 -30.67 46.01 10.58
CA LYS A 3 -29.69 45.26 11.40
C LYS A 3 -30.10 43.81 11.69
N LYS A 4 -31.41 43.51 11.77
CA LYS A 4 -31.91 42.15 12.05
C LYS A 4 -31.81 41.24 10.81
N VAL A 5 -31.95 41.81 9.61
CA VAL A 5 -31.83 41.09 8.33
C VAL A 5 -30.37 40.71 8.04
N LEU A 6 -29.43 41.62 8.33
CA LEU A 6 -27.99 41.36 8.17
C LEU A 6 -27.49 40.25 9.12
N LEU A 7 -28.00 40.22 10.36
CA LEU A 7 -27.65 39.17 11.33
C LEU A 7 -28.19 37.80 10.89
N GLY A 8 -29.42 37.75 10.37
CA GLY A 8 -30.00 36.53 9.83
C GLY A 8 -29.22 35.98 8.63
N ALA A 9 -28.81 36.85 7.71
CA ALA A 9 -28.00 36.44 6.55
C ALA A 9 -26.62 35.91 6.95
N ALA A 10 -25.97 36.52 7.96
CA ALA A 10 -24.67 36.07 8.46
C ALA A 10 -24.74 34.68 9.11
N ILE A 11 -25.82 34.38 9.84
CA ILE A 11 -26.03 33.06 10.47
C ILE A 11 -26.23 31.98 9.41
N VAL A 12 -27.04 32.25 8.37
CA VAL A 12 -27.26 31.30 7.27
C VAL A 12 -25.95 31.03 6.52
N LEU A 13 -25.13 32.05 6.29
CA LEU A 13 -23.83 31.89 5.63
C LEU A 13 -22.85 31.05 6.48
N ALA A 14 -22.83 31.25 7.79
CA ALA A 14 -22.00 30.48 8.71
C ALA A 14 -22.41 29.00 8.76
N VAL A 15 -23.72 28.71 8.77
CA VAL A 15 -24.24 27.33 8.73
C VAL A 15 -23.89 26.64 7.41
N LEU A 16 -23.99 27.35 6.28
CA LEU A 16 -23.60 26.81 4.98
C LEU A 16 -22.09 26.55 4.88
N LEU A 17 -21.25 27.42 5.43
CA LEU A 17 -19.80 27.23 5.45
C LEU A 17 -19.35 26.06 6.33
N VAL A 18 -19.99 25.85 7.48
CA VAL A 18 -19.72 24.69 8.36
C VAL A 18 -20.23 23.40 7.72
N GLY A 19 -21.42 23.42 7.09
CA GLY A 19 -21.97 22.26 6.38
C GLY A 19 -21.15 21.86 5.15
N PHE A 20 -20.64 22.83 4.39
CA PHE A 20 -19.79 22.56 3.22
C PHE A 20 -18.39 22.09 3.63
N GLY A 21 -17.80 22.68 4.67
CA GLY A 21 -16.49 22.28 5.20
C GLY A 21 -16.42 20.84 5.71
N PHE A 22 -17.53 20.29 6.20
CA PHE A 22 -17.63 18.89 6.62
C PHE A 22 -17.75 17.90 5.45
N SER A 23 -18.30 18.32 4.31
CA SER A 23 -18.45 17.45 3.13
C SER A 23 -17.15 17.26 2.34
N SER A 24 -16.21 18.19 2.45
CA SER A 24 -14.89 18.12 1.77
C SER A 24 -13.82 17.35 2.54
N GLY A 25 -14.14 16.80 3.73
CA GLY A 25 -13.17 16.14 4.61
C GLY A 25 -13.32 14.62 4.77
N MET A 26 -14.30 13.98 4.14
CA MET A 26 -14.59 12.55 4.32
C MET A 26 -14.44 11.72 3.04
N PHE A 27 -13.39 12.00 2.27
CA PHE A 27 -12.77 10.98 1.43
C PHE A 27 -11.50 10.54 2.15
N PHE A 28 -11.68 9.80 3.25
CA PHE A 28 -10.57 9.09 3.88
C PHE A 28 -10.37 7.83 3.05
N ASP A 29 -9.38 7.81 2.16
CA ASP A 29 -8.87 6.54 1.61
C ASP A 29 -8.52 5.67 2.83
N GLU A 30 -9.29 4.61 3.07
CA GLU A 30 -9.18 3.82 4.29
C GLU A 30 -7.97 2.90 4.16
N THR A 31 -6.85 3.33 4.74
CA THR A 31 -5.58 2.59 4.74
C THR A 31 -5.29 2.04 6.12
N LEU A 32 -5.13 0.72 6.21
CA LEU A 32 -4.65 0.03 7.39
C LEU A 32 -3.14 -0.17 7.26
N THR A 33 -2.38 0.06 8.32
CA THR A 33 -0.93 -0.22 8.33
C THR A 33 -0.57 -1.09 9.50
N VAL A 34 0.13 -2.18 9.24
CA VAL A 34 0.65 -3.10 10.25
C VAL A 34 2.16 -3.23 10.12
N ARG A 35 2.85 -3.35 11.25
CA ARG A 35 4.30 -3.45 11.31
C ARG A 35 4.71 -4.70 12.07
N PHE A 36 5.68 -5.42 11.50
CA PHE A 36 6.36 -6.55 12.13
C PHE A 36 7.86 -6.27 12.17
N ASN A 37 8.51 -6.54 13.30
CA ASN A 37 9.94 -6.31 13.43
C ASN A 37 10.77 -7.38 12.71
N SER A 38 10.20 -8.56 12.49
CA SER A 38 10.88 -9.70 11.88
C SER A 38 9.93 -10.62 11.13
N TYR A 39 10.49 -11.46 10.24
CA TYR A 39 9.74 -12.55 9.61
C TYR A 39 9.11 -13.53 10.62
N GLN A 40 9.78 -13.80 11.75
CA GLN A 40 9.24 -14.68 12.78
C GLN A 40 7.96 -14.12 13.42
N GLU A 41 7.93 -12.80 13.65
CA GLU A 41 6.75 -12.11 14.17
C GLU A 41 5.60 -12.14 13.16
N LEU A 42 5.90 -11.92 11.87
CA LEU A 42 4.94 -12.09 10.78
C LEU A 42 4.41 -13.54 10.71
N GLY A 43 5.27 -14.54 10.83
CA GLY A 43 4.90 -15.96 10.79
C GLY A 43 4.07 -16.43 11.99
N ASN A 44 4.11 -15.71 13.10
CA ASN A 44 3.24 -15.94 14.26
C ASN A 44 1.88 -15.22 14.14
N SER A 45 1.65 -14.47 13.07
CA SER A 45 0.39 -13.78 12.78
C SER A 45 -0.42 -14.50 11.70
N ASP A 46 -1.69 -14.13 11.55
CA ASP A 46 -2.55 -14.68 10.51
C ASP A 46 -2.32 -14.05 9.11
N TYR A 47 -1.45 -13.04 8.97
CA TYR A 47 -1.29 -12.30 7.71
C TYR A 47 -0.76 -13.17 6.57
N MET A 48 0.11 -14.14 6.88
CA MET A 48 0.60 -15.07 5.86
C MET A 48 -0.46 -16.10 5.46
N SER A 49 -1.25 -16.61 6.41
CA SER A 49 -2.30 -17.59 6.13
C SER A 49 -3.51 -16.97 5.42
N LEU A 50 -3.79 -15.69 5.68
CA LEU A 50 -4.81 -14.90 4.97
C LEU A 50 -4.39 -14.51 3.55
N GLY A 51 -3.15 -14.82 3.14
CA GLY A 51 -2.65 -14.53 1.80
C GLY A 51 -2.33 -13.06 1.56
N TRP A 52 -2.07 -12.27 2.61
CA TRP A 52 -1.66 -10.87 2.46
C TRP A 52 -0.19 -10.77 2.05
N PHE A 53 0.59 -11.78 2.43
CA PHE A 53 1.97 -11.95 2.01
C PHE A 53 2.09 -13.12 1.02
N PRO A 54 3.07 -13.08 0.11
CA PRO A 54 3.38 -14.25 -0.71
C PRO A 54 3.99 -15.37 0.15
N SER A 55 3.70 -16.63 -0.19
CA SER A 55 4.16 -17.79 0.58
C SER A 55 5.68 -17.96 0.58
N ASP A 56 6.35 -17.43 -0.44
CA ASP A 56 7.80 -17.42 -0.61
C ASP A 56 8.43 -16.09 -0.14
N PHE A 57 7.76 -15.34 0.74
CA PHE A 57 8.30 -14.10 1.27
C PHE A 57 9.64 -14.35 2.00
N PRO A 58 10.69 -13.53 1.75
CA PRO A 58 12.02 -13.77 2.27
C PRO A 58 12.10 -13.88 3.80
N GLN A 59 12.64 -15.00 4.29
CA GLN A 59 12.75 -15.24 5.74
C GLN A 59 13.76 -14.32 6.44
N ASN A 60 14.69 -13.74 5.68
CA ASN A 60 15.72 -12.83 6.19
C ASN A 60 15.26 -11.36 6.24
N THR A 61 13.96 -11.08 6.15
CA THR A 61 13.43 -9.72 6.26
C THR A 61 13.23 -9.24 7.69
N VAL A 62 13.41 -7.94 7.88
CA VAL A 62 13.19 -7.20 9.11
C VAL A 62 12.47 -5.90 8.82
N GLU A 63 11.86 -5.31 9.84
CA GLU A 63 11.12 -4.04 9.74
C GLU A 63 10.10 -4.07 8.58
N ILE A 64 9.23 -5.08 8.62
CA ILE A 64 8.21 -5.33 7.61
C ILE A 64 7.03 -4.40 7.89
N ILE A 65 6.64 -3.62 6.90
CA ILE A 65 5.52 -2.69 6.95
C ILE A 65 4.55 -3.10 5.85
N GLU A 66 3.37 -3.52 6.27
CA GLU A 66 2.26 -3.82 5.40
C GLU A 66 1.29 -2.63 5.43
N THR A 67 0.85 -2.19 4.26
CA THR A 67 -0.20 -1.19 4.10
C THR A 67 -1.28 -1.78 3.20
N HIS A 68 -2.48 -1.92 3.76
CA HIS A 68 -3.65 -2.38 3.04
C HIS A 68 -4.56 -1.19 2.76
N ASP A 69 -4.80 -0.94 1.48
CA ASP A 69 -5.81 0.00 1.03
C ASP A 69 -7.12 -0.76 0.88
N ILE A 70 -8.09 -0.48 1.76
CA ILE A 70 -9.34 -1.24 1.87
C ILE A 70 -10.25 -0.95 0.67
N ASP A 71 -10.24 0.29 0.17
CA ASP A 71 -11.08 0.74 -0.94
C ASP A 71 -10.69 0.09 -2.26
N SER A 72 -9.38 0.05 -2.55
CA SER A 72 -8.83 -0.53 -3.77
C SER A 72 -8.41 -1.99 -3.61
N ASN A 73 -8.42 -2.51 -2.38
CA ASN A 73 -7.99 -3.84 -2.01
C ASN A 73 -6.54 -4.17 -2.44
N ASN A 74 -5.69 -3.14 -2.41
CA ASN A 74 -4.26 -3.24 -2.72
C ASN A 74 -3.47 -3.47 -1.45
N VAL A 75 -2.54 -4.43 -1.49
CA VAL A 75 -1.56 -4.63 -0.40
C VAL A 75 -0.19 -4.17 -0.87
N TRP A 76 0.42 -3.32 -0.03
CA TRP A 76 1.75 -2.76 -0.22
C TRP A 76 2.65 -3.23 0.92
N ILE A 77 3.78 -3.82 0.60
CA ILE A 77 4.74 -4.28 1.60
C ILE A 77 6.09 -3.59 1.36
N GLU A 78 6.60 -2.91 2.38
CA GLU A 78 7.98 -2.43 2.47
C GLU A 78 8.72 -3.24 3.53
N SER A 79 9.92 -3.73 3.25
CA SER A 79 10.76 -4.35 4.26
C SER A 79 12.25 -4.16 3.98
N PHE A 80 13.08 -4.44 4.97
CA PHE A 80 14.52 -4.58 4.79
C PHE A 80 14.90 -6.06 4.80
N TYR A 81 16.01 -6.42 4.18
CA TYR A 81 16.52 -7.80 4.19
C TYR A 81 18.00 -7.88 4.56
N LYS A 82 18.39 -9.03 5.13
CA LYS A 82 19.77 -9.33 5.52
C LYS A 82 20.40 -10.35 4.56
N GLY A 83 21.30 -9.91 3.70
CA GLY A 83 21.98 -10.79 2.73
C GLY A 83 21.28 -10.74 1.37
N SER A 84 21.05 -11.90 0.74
CA SER A 84 20.25 -12.00 -0.49
C SER A 84 18.79 -12.28 -0.13
N PRO A 85 17.79 -11.56 -0.70
CA PRO A 85 16.40 -11.76 -0.33
C PRO A 85 15.87 -13.13 -0.76
N GLY A 86 16.38 -13.75 -1.83
CA GLY A 86 16.10 -15.16 -2.17
C GLY A 86 14.62 -15.55 -2.24
N PHE A 87 13.93 -15.18 -3.32
CA PHE A 87 12.49 -15.46 -3.56
C PHE A 87 12.20 -16.87 -4.11
N GLY A 88 13.02 -17.87 -3.77
CA GLY A 88 12.87 -19.23 -4.29
C GLY A 88 12.86 -19.32 -5.83
N GLU A 89 12.12 -20.29 -6.38
CA GLU A 89 12.01 -20.55 -7.83
C GLU A 89 10.93 -19.71 -8.53
N ARG A 90 10.43 -18.63 -7.92
CA ARG A 90 9.36 -17.84 -8.51
C ARG A 90 9.78 -17.31 -9.87
N LYS A 91 8.96 -17.54 -10.90
CA LYS A 91 9.19 -16.99 -12.22
C LYS A 91 9.00 -15.48 -12.17
N MET A 92 10.10 -14.74 -12.19
CA MET A 92 10.10 -13.28 -12.20
C MET A 92 10.56 -12.78 -13.56
N GLU A 93 9.81 -11.86 -14.14
CA GLU A 93 10.22 -11.15 -15.35
C GLU A 93 10.82 -9.81 -14.96
N LYS A 94 12.05 -9.55 -15.40
CA LYS A 94 12.70 -8.27 -15.14
C LYS A 94 12.06 -7.18 -16.00
N LEU A 95 11.49 -6.18 -15.35
CA LEU A 95 10.83 -5.06 -16.01
C LEU A 95 11.77 -3.86 -16.14
N ASN A 96 11.58 -3.08 -17.19
CA ASN A 96 12.12 -1.72 -17.22
C ASN A 96 11.20 -0.77 -16.41
N LYS A 97 11.72 0.40 -16.04
CA LYS A 97 10.97 1.36 -15.22
C LYS A 97 9.71 1.89 -15.93
N SER A 98 9.70 1.95 -17.26
CA SER A 98 8.56 2.42 -18.04
C SER A 98 7.38 1.44 -18.04
N GLU A 99 7.64 0.16 -17.81
CA GLU A 99 6.62 -0.90 -17.69
C GLU A 99 6.01 -0.99 -16.29
N LEU A 100 6.62 -0.33 -15.30
CA LEU A 100 6.14 -0.39 -13.92
C LEU A 100 4.81 0.36 -13.77
N PRO A 101 3.81 -0.22 -13.09
CA PRO A 101 2.56 0.47 -12.81
C PRO A 101 2.79 1.80 -12.09
N ARG A 102 2.12 2.85 -12.59
CA ARG A 102 2.27 4.21 -12.03
C ARG A 102 1.93 4.27 -10.53
N GLN A 103 0.95 3.48 -10.07
CA GLN A 103 0.57 3.39 -8.67
C GLN A 103 1.71 2.87 -7.78
N PHE A 104 2.41 1.83 -8.24
CA PHE A 104 3.56 1.24 -7.51
C PHE A 104 4.68 2.25 -7.32
N ALA A 105 5.08 2.91 -8.40
CA ALA A 105 6.13 3.93 -8.34
C ALA A 105 5.75 5.10 -7.43
N ARG A 106 4.47 5.49 -7.45
CA ARG A 106 3.94 6.62 -6.67
C ARG A 106 3.88 6.29 -5.18
N HIS A 107 3.35 5.12 -4.80
CA HIS A 107 3.19 4.70 -3.42
C HIS A 107 4.54 4.69 -2.70
N PHE A 108 5.51 3.93 -3.21
CA PHE A 108 6.82 3.78 -2.60
C PHE A 108 7.77 4.95 -2.86
N LYS A 109 7.33 5.98 -3.60
CA LYS A 109 8.11 7.19 -3.95
C LYS A 109 9.54 6.83 -4.42
N ILE A 110 9.64 5.80 -5.25
CA ILE A 110 10.91 5.18 -5.58
C ILE A 110 11.79 6.14 -6.41
N ARG A 111 12.92 6.55 -5.84
CA ARG A 111 13.87 7.49 -6.44
C ARG A 111 15.28 6.89 -6.41
N GLY A 112 15.59 6.04 -7.39
CA GLY A 112 16.91 5.42 -7.47
C GLY A 112 17.17 4.77 -8.82
N LYS A 113 18.44 4.80 -9.27
CA LYS A 113 18.92 4.08 -10.46
C LYS A 113 19.33 2.64 -10.15
N HIS A 114 19.50 2.28 -8.87
CA HIS A 114 19.97 0.96 -8.40
C HIS A 114 18.83 0.02 -8.04
N ILE A 115 17.66 0.23 -8.65
CA ILE A 115 16.45 -0.49 -8.29
C ILE A 115 16.09 -1.40 -9.43
N GLN A 116 15.96 -2.67 -9.10
CA GLN A 116 15.55 -3.70 -10.04
C GLN A 116 14.06 -3.93 -9.84
N TYR A 117 13.30 -3.87 -10.93
CA TYR A 117 11.86 -4.08 -10.92
C TYR A 117 11.56 -5.43 -11.56
N PHE A 118 10.59 -6.13 -10.99
CA PHE A 118 10.18 -7.44 -11.43
C PHE A 118 8.65 -7.52 -11.48
N GLY A 119 8.15 -8.04 -12.59
CA GLY A 119 6.78 -8.51 -12.72
C GLY A 119 6.74 -9.96 -12.29
N ILE A 120 5.80 -10.28 -11.42
CA ILE A 120 5.58 -11.65 -10.95
C ILE A 120 4.35 -12.23 -11.64
N SER A 121 3.28 -11.44 -11.73
CA SER A 121 2.06 -11.73 -12.47
C SER A 121 1.47 -10.41 -12.97
N GLU A 122 0.29 -10.46 -13.59
CA GLU A 122 -0.44 -9.25 -14.02
C GLU A 122 -0.78 -8.31 -12.85
N TYR A 123 -0.88 -8.84 -11.63
CA TYR A 123 -1.32 -8.11 -10.43
C TYR A 123 -0.25 -7.99 -9.35
N GLU A 124 0.94 -8.57 -9.56
CA GLU A 124 1.99 -8.64 -8.55
C GLU A 124 3.31 -8.07 -9.06
N TYR A 125 3.88 -7.17 -8.27
CA TYR A 125 5.08 -6.44 -8.63
C TYR A 125 6.05 -6.39 -7.45
N LEU A 126 7.33 -6.48 -7.77
CA LEU A 126 8.41 -6.44 -6.81
C LEU A 126 9.48 -5.44 -7.26
N ALA A 127 10.04 -4.70 -6.30
CA ALA A 127 11.24 -3.93 -6.52
C ALA A 127 12.27 -4.18 -5.41
N ILE A 128 13.53 -4.27 -5.81
CA ILE A 128 14.67 -4.51 -4.92
C ILE A 128 15.61 -3.31 -5.04
N ASP A 129 15.82 -2.59 -3.93
CA ASP A 129 16.90 -1.60 -3.79
C ASP A 129 18.09 -2.28 -3.10
N GLU A 130 19.07 -2.70 -3.90
CA GLU A 130 20.29 -3.38 -3.43
C GLU A 130 21.15 -2.48 -2.53
N ARG A 131 21.12 -1.16 -2.74
CA ARG A 131 21.93 -0.22 -1.96
C ARG A 131 21.38 -0.07 -0.55
N LEU A 132 20.05 0.02 -0.43
CA LEU A 132 19.36 0.16 0.85
C LEU A 132 19.02 -1.18 1.50
N ARG A 133 19.22 -2.30 0.77
CA ARG A 133 18.73 -3.63 1.13
C ARG A 133 17.24 -3.61 1.46
N LYS A 134 16.47 -2.91 0.62
CA LYS A 134 15.04 -2.75 0.76
C LYS A 134 14.27 -3.55 -0.28
N LEU A 135 13.14 -4.06 0.16
CA LEU A 135 12.16 -4.74 -0.64
C LEU A 135 10.88 -3.94 -0.70
N TYR A 136 10.32 -3.83 -1.89
CA TYR A 136 9.00 -3.27 -2.13
C TYR A 136 8.17 -4.29 -2.88
N TYR A 137 6.99 -4.59 -2.37
CA TYR A 137 6.09 -5.55 -2.96
C TYR A 137 4.68 -4.96 -3.04
N HIS A 138 3.97 -5.30 -4.10
CA HIS A 138 2.61 -4.88 -4.32
C HIS A 138 1.82 -6.03 -4.91
N ARG A 139 0.59 -6.17 -4.42
CA ARG A 139 -0.40 -7.08 -4.97
C ARG A 139 -1.73 -6.34 -5.10
N ASP A 140 -2.28 -6.35 -6.31
CA ASP A 140 -3.61 -5.84 -6.61
C ASP A 140 -4.66 -6.94 -6.34
N GLY A 141 -5.80 -6.55 -5.75
CA GLY A 141 -6.99 -7.38 -5.67
C GLY A 141 -6.91 -8.60 -4.74
N VAL A 142 -6.27 -8.47 -3.56
CA VAL A 142 -6.01 -9.57 -2.59
C VAL A 142 -7.23 -10.43 -2.22
N LEU A 143 -8.46 -9.93 -2.40
CA LEU A 143 -9.71 -10.67 -2.13
C LEU A 143 -10.44 -11.19 -3.38
N LYS A 144 -10.12 -10.74 -4.60
CA LYS A 144 -10.80 -11.26 -5.80
C LYS A 144 -10.47 -12.74 -6.04
N SER A 145 -9.24 -13.16 -5.78
CA SER A 145 -8.81 -14.56 -5.98
C SER A 145 -9.35 -15.54 -4.93
N ASN A 146 -9.61 -15.09 -3.70
CA ASN A 146 -10.14 -15.95 -2.63
C ASN A 146 -11.68 -16.08 -2.66
N LEU A 147 -12.39 -15.18 -3.36
CA LEU A 147 -13.84 -15.27 -3.58
C LEU A 147 -14.22 -16.12 -4.79
N GLU A 148 -13.33 -16.33 -5.76
CA GLU A 148 -13.58 -17.18 -6.93
C GLU A 148 -13.25 -18.68 -6.69
N MET A 149 -12.72 -19.03 -5.52
CA MET A 149 -12.36 -20.41 -5.15
C MET A 149 -13.28 -21.06 -4.11
N ASN A 150 -14.46 -20.48 -3.83
CA ASN A 150 -15.52 -21.11 -3.02
C ASN A 150 -16.83 -21.24 -3.80
#